data_AF-A0A561VE99-F1
#
_entry.id   AF-A0A561VE99-F1
#
_cell.length_a   1.000
_cell.length_b   1.000
_cell.length_c   1.000
_cell.angle_alpha   90.00
_cell.angle_beta   90.00
_cell.angle_gamma   90.00
#
_symmetry.space_group_name_H-M   'P 1'
#
loop_
_entity.id
_entity.type
_entity.pdbx_description
1 polymer ?
#
loop_
_entity_poly.entity_id
_entity_poly.type
_entity_poly.pdbx_seq_one_letter_code
_entity_poly.pdbx_strand_id
1 'polypeptide(L)'
;MSTLAYEIVDVFTDRPFAGNPLAVVFGAEGLATEQMQALALEFNLSETVFVLPPTQVGVTYRARIFTPVEELPFAGHPSVGAAVTASRRGIFGVGSVTQECHAGVLPIEVTASGATLTGGTPTLGPELDPEPLLEIAGLTADDHVGPAPRVAGCGLEFPYLPVRPESVARATVNAAAAQRYGVSHVSVFSWDGATQTAHARVFVPGIGIPEDPATGSAALGLGVWLVATGLLPGEGLSRYAVRQGVEMNRPSALACTVTAANGVAVGATVAGQVMPVARGEIAVPPFVG
;
A
#
# COMPACT_ATOMS: atom_id res chain seq x y z
N MET A 1 -34.96 -1.74 3.13
CA MET A 1 -33.75 -1.57 2.28
C MET A 1 -32.71 -2.53 2.80
N SER A 2 -32.08 -3.35 1.96
CA SER A 2 -30.98 -4.21 2.40
C SER A 2 -29.76 -3.35 2.72
N THR A 3 -28.99 -3.76 3.73
CA THR A 3 -27.80 -3.06 4.19
C THR A 3 -26.63 -4.03 4.33
N LEU A 4 -25.41 -3.49 4.26
CA LEU A 4 -24.16 -4.20 4.52
C LEU A 4 -23.46 -3.61 5.74
N ALA A 5 -22.85 -4.45 6.55
CA ALA A 5 -22.01 -3.98 7.64
C ALA A 5 -20.66 -3.49 7.10
N TYR A 6 -20.19 -2.35 7.60
CA TYR A 6 -18.86 -1.83 7.30
C TYR A 6 -18.14 -1.35 8.56
N GLU A 7 -16.81 -1.27 8.47
CA GLU A 7 -15.97 -0.53 9.40
C GLU A 7 -15.02 0.38 8.62
N ILE A 8 -14.88 1.62 9.08
CA ILE A 8 -13.77 2.48 8.69
C ILE A 8 -12.64 2.26 9.68
N VAL A 9 -11.47 1.93 9.16
CA VAL A 9 -10.25 1.75 9.95
C VAL A 9 -9.14 2.61 9.38
N ASP A 10 -8.20 2.99 10.22
CA ASP A 10 -6.95 3.60 9.82
C ASP A 10 -5.82 2.59 9.95
N VAL A 11 -5.07 2.37 8.86
CA VAL A 11 -4.01 1.36 8.75
C VAL A 11 -2.63 2.02 8.86
N PHE A 12 -1.64 1.29 9.39
CA PHE A 12 -0.27 1.77 9.63
C PHE A 12 -0.16 2.91 10.64
N THR A 13 -1.03 2.89 11.65
CA THR A 13 -1.07 3.87 12.74
C THR A 13 -1.48 3.21 14.06
N ASP A 14 -1.10 3.85 15.16
CA ASP A 14 -1.47 3.50 16.54
C ASP A 14 -2.61 4.36 17.11
N ARG A 15 -3.13 5.30 16.33
CA ARG A 15 -4.24 6.19 16.72
C ARG A 15 -5.21 6.49 15.57
N PRO A 16 -6.48 6.78 15.88
CA PRO A 16 -7.45 7.25 14.89
C PRO A 16 -7.02 8.58 14.23
N PHE A 17 -7.50 8.81 13.01
CA PHE A 17 -7.26 9.98 12.17
C PHE A 17 -5.80 10.19 11.75
N ALA A 18 -5.00 9.13 11.80
CA ALA A 18 -3.63 9.02 11.27
C ALA A 18 -3.54 7.74 10.43
N GLY A 19 -2.43 7.42 9.76
CA GLY A 19 -2.44 6.23 8.89
C GLY A 19 -3.24 6.42 7.60
N ASN A 20 -3.54 5.31 6.94
CA ASN A 20 -4.30 5.26 5.68
C ASN A 20 -5.74 4.77 5.92
N PRO A 21 -6.79 5.56 5.59
CA PRO A 21 -8.16 5.16 5.82
C PRO A 21 -8.60 4.06 4.86
N LEU A 22 -9.34 3.10 5.39
CA LEU A 22 -9.87 1.98 4.64
C LEU A 22 -11.30 1.69 5.06
N ALA A 23 -12.21 1.58 4.09
CA ALA A 23 -13.51 0.97 4.31
C ALA A 23 -13.41 -0.55 4.16
N VAL A 24 -13.80 -1.30 5.19
CA VAL A 24 -13.88 -2.77 5.18
C VAL A 24 -15.34 -3.19 5.22
N VAL A 25 -15.81 -3.82 4.14
CA VAL A 25 -17.22 -4.19 3.94
C VAL A 25 -17.39 -5.71 4.03
N PHE A 26 -18.46 -6.14 4.68
CA PHE A 26 -18.81 -7.55 4.90
C PHE A 26 -20.20 -7.88 4.34
N GLY A 27 -20.45 -9.16 4.01
CA GLY A 27 -21.76 -9.63 3.54
C GLY A 27 -22.07 -9.31 2.08
N ALA A 28 -21.03 -9.03 1.29
CA ALA A 28 -21.15 -8.60 -0.11
C ALA A 28 -21.06 -9.75 -1.13
N GLU A 29 -21.25 -11.01 -0.72
CA GLU A 29 -21.06 -12.19 -1.57
C GLU A 29 -22.00 -12.21 -2.78
N GLY A 30 -23.19 -11.63 -2.63
CA GLY A 30 -24.19 -11.54 -3.69
C GLY A 30 -24.11 -10.26 -4.53
N LEU A 31 -23.15 -9.37 -4.30
CA LEU A 31 -23.03 -8.12 -5.06
C LEU A 31 -22.28 -8.33 -6.38
N ALA A 32 -22.77 -7.67 -7.42
CA ALA A 32 -22.04 -7.53 -8.68
C ALA A 32 -20.85 -6.54 -8.52
N THR A 33 -19.90 -6.61 -9.45
CA THR A 33 -18.72 -5.73 -9.47
C THR A 33 -19.10 -4.26 -9.50
N GLU A 34 -20.10 -3.89 -10.29
CA GLU A 34 -20.56 -2.51 -10.45
C GLU A 34 -21.18 -1.97 -9.16
N GLN A 35 -21.84 -2.82 -8.36
CA GLN A 35 -22.35 -2.46 -7.05
C GLN A 35 -21.22 -2.25 -6.03
N MET A 36 -20.19 -3.11 -6.05
CA MET A 36 -18.99 -2.94 -5.22
C MET A 36 -18.24 -1.64 -5.59
N GLN A 37 -18.12 -1.35 -6.89
CA GLN A 37 -17.52 -0.11 -7.39
C GLN A 37 -18.32 1.13 -6.95
N ALA A 38 -19.66 1.07 -7.03
CA ALA A 38 -20.52 2.16 -6.56
C ALA A 38 -20.37 2.42 -5.05
N LEU A 39 -20.23 1.36 -4.25
CA LEU A 39 -19.94 1.49 -2.81
C LEU A 39 -18.56 2.09 -2.56
N ALA A 40 -17.53 1.68 -3.31
CA ALA A 40 -16.19 2.25 -3.19
C ALA A 40 -16.17 3.74 -3.51
N LEU A 41 -16.93 4.15 -4.54
CA LEU A 41 -17.13 5.56 -4.89
C LEU A 41 -17.91 6.31 -3.80
N GLU A 42 -18.94 5.72 -3.19
CA GLU A 42 -19.72 6.34 -2.11
C GLU A 42 -18.86 6.58 -0.85
N PHE A 43 -17.98 5.64 -0.49
CA PHE A 43 -17.03 5.85 0.60
C PHE A 43 -16.00 6.92 0.27
N ASN A 44 -15.60 7.03 -1.00
CA ASN A 44 -14.62 8.00 -1.51
C ASN A 44 -13.33 8.06 -0.68
N LEU A 45 -12.89 6.89 -0.22
CA LEU A 45 -11.56 6.67 0.38
C LEU A 45 -10.59 6.21 -0.69
N SER A 46 -9.30 6.08 -0.35
CA SER A 46 -8.31 5.55 -1.29
C SER A 46 -8.70 4.16 -1.77
N GLU A 47 -9.14 3.31 -0.84
CA GLU A 47 -9.65 2.00 -1.17
C GLU A 47 -10.81 1.59 -0.27
N THR A 48 -11.66 0.74 -0.83
CA THR A 48 -12.65 -0.06 -0.14
C THR A 48 -12.34 -1.53 -0.38
N VAL A 49 -12.30 -2.32 0.69
CA VAL A 49 -12.08 -3.77 0.62
C VAL A 49 -13.33 -4.54 1.03
N PHE A 50 -13.70 -5.51 0.22
CA PHE A 50 -14.80 -6.43 0.48
C PHE A 50 -14.23 -7.76 0.96
N VAL A 51 -14.55 -8.14 2.20
CA VAL A 51 -14.16 -9.42 2.78
C VAL A 51 -15.23 -10.46 2.42
N LEU A 52 -14.81 -11.49 1.70
CA LEU A 52 -15.66 -12.51 1.12
C LEU A 52 -15.19 -13.91 1.54
N PRO A 53 -16.06 -14.93 1.48
CA PRO A 53 -15.64 -16.32 1.53
C PRO A 53 -14.60 -16.62 0.43
N PRO A 54 -13.59 -17.44 0.74
CA PRO A 54 -12.60 -17.88 -0.23
C PRO A 54 -13.23 -18.76 -1.30
N THR A 55 -12.67 -18.75 -2.51
CA THR A 55 -13.05 -19.70 -3.57
C THR A 55 -12.13 -20.92 -3.62
N GLN A 56 -10.94 -20.81 -3.01
CA GLN A 56 -9.94 -21.87 -2.97
C GLN A 56 -9.96 -22.63 -1.63
N VAL A 57 -9.82 -23.96 -1.69
CA VAL A 57 -9.73 -24.81 -0.50
C VAL A 57 -8.45 -24.49 0.28
N GLY A 58 -8.56 -24.35 1.59
CA GLY A 58 -7.43 -24.06 2.47
C GLY A 58 -7.01 -22.58 2.52
N VAL A 59 -7.73 -21.70 1.82
CA VAL A 59 -7.56 -20.25 1.97
C VAL A 59 -8.48 -19.72 3.07
N THR A 60 -8.02 -18.73 3.85
CA THR A 60 -8.78 -18.19 4.98
C THR A 60 -9.94 -17.29 4.54
N TYR A 61 -9.68 -16.34 3.64
CA TYR A 61 -10.70 -15.43 3.12
C TYR A 61 -10.29 -14.88 1.75
N ARG A 62 -11.25 -14.28 1.04
CA ARG A 62 -11.01 -13.55 -0.20
C ARG A 62 -11.24 -12.05 0.02
N ALA A 63 -10.38 -11.25 -0.58
CA ALA A 63 -10.49 -9.79 -0.60
C ALA A 63 -10.64 -9.32 -2.05
N ARG A 64 -11.66 -8.49 -2.29
CA ARG A 64 -11.75 -7.65 -3.49
C ARG A 64 -11.51 -6.20 -3.09
N ILE A 65 -10.65 -5.50 -3.81
CA ILE A 65 -10.12 -4.19 -3.40
C ILE A 65 -10.41 -3.20 -4.52
N PHE A 66 -11.08 -2.10 -4.19
CA PHE A 66 -11.51 -1.10 -5.15
C PHE A 66 -11.00 0.28 -4.74
N THR A 67 -10.46 1.03 -5.70
CA THR A 67 -10.41 2.48 -5.60
C THR A 67 -11.80 3.06 -5.94
N PRO A 68 -12.00 4.39 -5.85
CA PRO A 68 -13.24 5.00 -6.32
C PRO A 68 -13.54 4.78 -7.81
N VAL A 69 -12.54 4.39 -8.62
CA VAL A 69 -12.66 4.31 -10.08
C VAL A 69 -12.45 2.92 -10.68
N GLU A 70 -11.73 2.02 -10.00
CA GLU A 70 -11.43 0.68 -10.52
C GLU A 70 -11.17 -0.37 -9.43
N GLU A 71 -11.24 -1.64 -9.81
CA GLU A 71 -10.78 -2.75 -8.97
C GLU A 71 -9.27 -2.97 -9.11
N LEU A 72 -8.56 -3.05 -7.99
CA LEU A 72 -7.13 -3.35 -7.95
C LEU A 72 -6.87 -4.85 -7.82
N PRO A 73 -5.80 -5.37 -8.45
CA PRO A 73 -5.44 -6.76 -8.30
C PRO A 73 -4.96 -7.09 -6.87
N PHE A 74 -4.35 -6.11 -6.21
CA PHE A 74 -3.79 -6.19 -4.87
C PHE A 74 -3.52 -4.78 -4.33
N ALA A 75 -3.57 -4.61 -3.00
CA ALA A 75 -3.03 -3.44 -2.32
C ALA A 75 -2.57 -3.80 -0.90
N GLY A 76 -1.52 -3.13 -0.43
CA GLY A 76 -0.86 -3.44 0.85
C GLY A 76 -1.71 -3.11 2.07
N HIS A 77 -2.07 -1.83 2.25
CA HIS A 77 -2.85 -1.41 3.43
C HIS A 77 -4.27 -2.02 3.46
N PRO A 78 -4.98 -2.23 2.33
CA PRO A 78 -6.27 -2.90 2.35
C PRO A 78 -6.18 -4.33 2.85
N SER A 79 -5.10 -5.04 2.51
CA SER A 79 -4.86 -6.42 2.98
C SER A 79 -4.60 -6.46 4.49
N VAL A 80 -3.76 -5.56 5.00
CA VAL A 80 -3.49 -5.44 6.45
C VAL A 80 -4.76 -5.05 7.21
N GLY A 81 -5.49 -4.03 6.74
CA GLY A 81 -6.72 -3.55 7.35
C GLY A 81 -7.86 -4.57 7.34
N ALA A 82 -8.04 -5.27 6.22
CA ALA A 82 -9.01 -6.36 6.10
C ALA A 82 -8.71 -7.50 7.09
N ALA A 83 -7.46 -7.95 7.14
CA ALA A 83 -7.07 -9.09 7.98
C ALA A 83 -7.32 -8.82 9.47
N VAL A 84 -6.88 -7.66 9.97
CA VAL A 84 -7.07 -7.28 11.39
C VAL A 84 -8.55 -7.06 11.70
N THR A 85 -9.29 -6.41 10.80
CA THR A 85 -10.72 -6.14 11.02
C THR A 85 -11.55 -7.42 11.01
N ALA A 86 -11.30 -8.32 10.05
CA ALA A 86 -11.95 -9.63 9.98
C ALA A 86 -11.63 -10.49 11.21
N SER A 87 -10.38 -10.48 11.68
CA SER A 87 -10.00 -11.17 12.91
C SER A 87 -10.69 -10.59 14.15
N ARG A 88 -10.69 -9.26 14.30
CA ARG A 88 -11.38 -8.57 15.41
C ARG A 88 -12.88 -8.86 15.45
N ARG A 89 -13.52 -9.05 14.29
CA ARG A 89 -14.94 -9.42 14.16
C ARG A 89 -15.20 -10.91 14.39
N GLY A 90 -14.18 -11.72 14.63
CA GLY A 90 -14.32 -13.15 14.88
C GLY A 90 -14.59 -14.00 13.63
N ILE A 91 -14.30 -13.47 12.43
CA ILE A 91 -14.38 -14.27 11.19
C ILE A 91 -13.30 -15.37 11.22
N PHE A 92 -12.12 -15.04 11.77
CA PHE A 92 -11.05 -15.98 12.07
C PHE A 92 -10.20 -15.48 13.26
N GLY A 93 -9.40 -16.35 13.86
CA GLY A 93 -8.51 -15.98 14.97
C GLY A 93 -7.22 -15.29 14.54
N VAL A 94 -6.46 -14.78 15.50
CA VAL A 94 -5.08 -14.32 15.27
C VAL A 94 -4.17 -15.48 14.84
N GLY A 95 -3.06 -15.17 14.17
CA GLY A 95 -2.09 -16.14 13.66
C GLY A 95 -1.92 -16.07 12.15
N SER A 96 -1.40 -17.15 11.57
CA SER A 96 -1.17 -17.29 10.13
C SER A 96 -2.48 -17.45 9.38
N VAL A 97 -2.74 -16.53 8.45
CA VAL A 97 -3.90 -16.57 7.55
C VAL A 97 -3.46 -16.37 6.11
N THR A 98 -4.32 -16.78 5.18
CA THR A 98 -4.12 -16.59 3.75
C THR A 98 -5.25 -15.77 3.16
N GLN A 99 -4.88 -14.73 2.41
CA GLN A 99 -5.82 -13.89 1.67
C GLN A 99 -5.78 -14.25 0.19
N GLU A 100 -6.91 -14.66 -0.37
CA GLU A 100 -7.10 -14.73 -1.82
C GLU A 100 -7.46 -13.34 -2.37
N CYS A 101 -6.78 -12.91 -3.42
CA CYS A 101 -7.11 -11.73 -4.21
C CYS A 101 -6.76 -11.97 -5.67
N HIS A 102 -7.01 -10.99 -6.54
CA HIS A 102 -6.71 -11.09 -7.97
C HIS A 102 -5.21 -11.32 -8.27
N ALA A 103 -4.30 -10.85 -7.41
CA ALA A 103 -2.87 -11.12 -7.51
C ALA A 103 -2.45 -12.52 -7.02
N GLY A 104 -3.39 -13.33 -6.49
CA GLY A 104 -3.14 -14.67 -5.97
C GLY A 104 -3.42 -14.80 -4.48
N VAL A 105 -2.79 -15.81 -3.86
CA VAL A 105 -2.94 -16.10 -2.42
C VAL A 105 -1.73 -15.57 -1.66
N LEU A 106 -1.98 -14.67 -0.72
CA LEU A 106 -0.94 -13.95 0.02
C LEU A 106 -0.94 -14.36 1.50
N PRO A 107 0.23 -14.68 2.09
CA PRO A 107 0.32 -14.98 3.50
C PRO A 107 0.32 -13.69 4.34
N ILE A 108 -0.45 -13.74 5.43
CA ILE A 108 -0.57 -12.65 6.41
C ILE A 108 -0.45 -13.23 7.81
N GLU A 109 0.41 -12.64 8.64
CA GLU A 109 0.48 -12.93 10.06
C GLU A 109 -0.31 -11.89 10.84
N VAL A 110 -1.42 -12.31 11.45
CA VAL A 110 -2.35 -11.41 12.15
C VAL A 110 -2.10 -11.45 13.65
N THR A 111 -2.03 -10.26 14.25
CA THR A 111 -1.97 -10.05 15.70
C THR A 111 -3.25 -9.35 16.17
N ALA A 112 -3.39 -9.15 17.49
CA ALA A 112 -4.59 -8.52 18.05
C ALA A 112 -4.85 -7.09 17.54
N SER A 113 -3.81 -6.35 17.14
CA SER A 113 -3.92 -4.93 16.75
C SER A 113 -3.27 -4.59 15.41
N GLY A 114 -2.68 -5.56 14.71
CA GLY A 114 -1.91 -5.32 13.51
C GLY A 114 -1.68 -6.59 12.71
N ALA A 115 -1.11 -6.47 11.52
CA ALA A 115 -0.73 -7.63 10.71
C ALA A 115 0.57 -7.37 9.96
N THR A 116 1.24 -8.47 9.59
CA THR A 116 2.39 -8.49 8.70
C THR A 116 1.99 -9.17 7.40
N LEU A 117 2.05 -8.43 6.31
CA LEU A 117 1.81 -8.91 4.96
C LEU A 117 3.14 -9.28 4.31
N THR A 118 3.20 -10.46 3.68
CA THR A 118 4.33 -10.84 2.83
C THR A 118 4.01 -10.47 1.39
N GLY A 119 4.93 -9.78 0.73
CA GLY A 119 4.80 -9.40 -0.68
C GLY A 119 4.88 -10.61 -1.63
N GLY A 120 4.64 -10.35 -2.90
CA GLY A 120 4.82 -11.35 -3.97
C GLY A 120 6.29 -11.61 -4.28
N THR A 121 6.58 -12.12 -5.48
CA THR A 121 7.96 -12.26 -5.96
C THR A 121 8.60 -10.88 -6.13
N PRO A 122 9.80 -10.62 -5.58
CA PRO A 122 10.54 -9.39 -5.84
C PRO A 122 10.81 -9.17 -7.33
N THR A 123 10.63 -7.95 -7.80
CA THR A 123 10.96 -7.52 -9.16
C THR A 123 11.86 -6.30 -9.12
N LEU A 124 12.74 -6.19 -10.10
CA LEU A 124 13.71 -5.11 -10.21
C LEU A 124 13.86 -4.73 -11.68
N GLY A 125 13.43 -3.52 -12.00
CA GLY A 125 13.55 -2.93 -13.32
C GLY A 125 14.91 -2.27 -13.57
N PRO A 126 15.11 -1.70 -14.77
CA PRO A 126 16.32 -0.97 -15.11
C PRO A 126 16.45 0.33 -14.30
N GLU A 127 17.64 0.94 -14.39
CA GLU A 127 17.83 2.33 -13.99
C GLU A 127 17.01 3.27 -14.88
N LEU A 128 16.49 4.31 -14.27
CA LEU A 128 15.70 5.35 -14.89
C LEU A 128 16.47 6.67 -14.85
N ASP A 129 16.21 7.51 -15.85
CA ASP A 129 16.59 8.91 -15.79
C ASP A 129 15.81 9.60 -14.64
N PRO A 130 16.48 10.30 -13.72
CA PRO A 130 15.81 11.06 -12.67
C PRO A 130 14.99 12.24 -13.20
N GLU A 131 15.33 12.84 -14.34
CA GLU A 131 14.72 14.10 -14.80
C GLU A 131 13.19 14.02 -14.93
N PRO A 132 12.58 13.01 -15.61
CA PRO A 132 11.13 12.87 -15.65
C PRO A 132 10.48 12.73 -14.27
N LEU A 133 11.08 11.95 -13.37
CA LEU A 133 10.53 11.70 -12.03
C LEU A 133 10.64 12.95 -11.14
N LEU A 134 11.72 13.72 -11.28
CA LEU A 134 11.90 15.00 -10.62
C LEU A 134 10.85 16.01 -11.09
N GLU A 135 10.62 16.16 -12.41
CA GLU A 135 9.59 17.07 -12.93
C GLU A 135 8.19 16.67 -12.42
N ILE A 136 7.87 15.38 -12.40
CA ILE A 136 6.62 14.85 -11.84
C ILE A 136 6.48 15.20 -10.35
N ALA A 137 7.57 15.16 -9.59
CA ALA A 137 7.58 15.50 -8.17
C ALA A 137 7.66 17.02 -7.90
N GLY A 138 7.73 17.87 -8.94
CA GLY A 138 7.92 19.31 -8.79
C GLY A 138 9.31 19.68 -8.26
N LEU A 139 10.31 18.83 -8.54
CA LEU A 139 11.69 18.93 -8.10
C LEU A 139 12.64 19.17 -9.29
N THR A 140 13.91 19.46 -8.97
CA THR A 140 14.98 19.78 -9.90
C THR A 140 16.18 18.84 -9.70
N ALA A 141 17.15 18.86 -10.61
CA ALA A 141 18.33 17.99 -10.55
C ALA A 141 19.12 18.10 -9.23
N ASP A 142 19.15 19.28 -8.60
CA ASP A 142 19.87 19.51 -7.33
C ASP A 142 19.28 18.72 -6.14
N ASP A 143 18.08 18.17 -6.33
CA ASP A 143 17.28 17.53 -5.29
C ASP A 143 17.49 16.03 -5.21
N HIS A 144 17.92 15.42 -6.32
CA HIS A 144 18.26 14.01 -6.39
C HIS A 144 19.53 13.74 -5.59
N VAL A 145 19.54 12.63 -4.85
CA VAL A 145 20.73 12.16 -4.14
C VAL A 145 20.85 10.64 -4.21
N GLY A 146 22.07 10.16 -4.12
CA GLY A 146 22.32 8.72 -4.02
C GLY A 146 22.19 8.00 -5.36
N PRO A 147 21.83 6.70 -5.34
CA PRO A 147 21.73 5.86 -6.54
C PRO A 147 20.74 6.39 -7.58
N ALA A 148 20.91 5.95 -8.83
CA ALA A 148 19.95 6.23 -9.89
C ALA A 148 18.55 5.70 -9.51
N PRO A 149 17.47 6.42 -9.87
CA PRO A 149 16.12 5.90 -9.70
C PRO A 149 15.93 4.57 -10.42
N ARG A 150 15.11 3.68 -9.87
CA ARG A 150 14.79 2.39 -10.50
C ARG A 150 13.35 2.01 -10.22
N VAL A 151 12.77 1.19 -11.09
CA VAL A 151 11.54 0.46 -10.78
C VAL A 151 11.89 -0.73 -9.89
N ALA A 152 11.15 -0.92 -8.80
CA ALA A 152 11.21 -2.17 -8.03
C ALA A 152 9.82 -2.52 -7.48
N GLY A 153 9.62 -3.80 -7.17
CA GLY A 153 8.34 -4.29 -6.67
C GLY A 153 8.47 -5.57 -5.88
N CYS A 154 7.40 -5.90 -5.17
CA CYS A 154 7.22 -7.17 -4.46
C CYS A 154 5.71 -7.42 -4.37
N GLY A 155 5.07 -7.49 -5.54
CA GLY A 155 3.63 -7.36 -5.74
C GLY A 155 3.29 -6.32 -6.81
N LEU A 156 3.24 -5.05 -6.42
CA LEU A 156 3.15 -3.91 -7.35
C LEU A 156 4.51 -3.23 -7.51
N GLU A 157 4.77 -2.72 -8.71
CA GLU A 157 6.01 -2.03 -9.04
C GLU A 157 5.88 -0.52 -8.89
N PHE A 158 6.91 0.14 -8.38
CA PHE A 158 6.98 1.59 -8.23
C PHE A 158 8.33 2.11 -8.73
N PRO A 159 8.36 3.27 -9.42
CA PRO A 159 9.58 4.05 -9.58
C PRO A 159 9.99 4.67 -8.24
N TYR A 160 11.22 4.43 -7.80
CA TYR A 160 11.78 5.01 -6.57
C TYR A 160 12.74 6.14 -6.91
N LEU A 161 12.42 7.35 -6.46
CA LEU A 161 13.20 8.56 -6.64
C LEU A 161 13.82 8.98 -5.28
N PRO A 162 15.12 8.71 -5.05
CA PRO A 162 15.81 9.17 -3.86
C PRO A 162 16.13 10.67 -3.96
N VAL A 163 15.76 11.43 -2.93
CA VAL A 163 15.96 12.88 -2.86
C VAL A 163 16.50 13.30 -1.50
N ARG A 164 16.96 14.56 -1.41
CA ARG A 164 17.36 15.15 -0.12
C ARG A 164 16.20 15.13 0.89
N PRO A 165 16.48 14.98 2.19
CA PRO A 165 15.44 15.03 3.23
C PRO A 165 14.53 16.26 3.14
N GLU A 166 15.09 17.46 2.91
CA GLU A 166 14.34 18.70 2.75
C GLU A 166 13.50 18.76 1.46
N SER A 167 13.84 17.95 0.45
CA SER A 167 13.13 17.88 -0.82
C SER A 167 11.83 17.07 -0.73
N VAL A 168 11.74 16.08 0.17
CA VAL A 168 10.53 15.27 0.37
C VAL A 168 9.35 16.15 0.78
N ALA A 169 9.56 17.03 1.76
CA ALA A 169 8.50 17.87 2.33
C ALA A 169 7.93 18.90 1.33
N ARG A 170 8.76 19.38 0.39
CA ARG A 170 8.34 20.39 -0.60
C ARG A 170 7.92 19.81 -1.95
N ALA A 171 8.03 18.50 -2.15
CA ALA A 171 7.60 17.87 -3.39
C ALA A 171 6.10 18.18 -3.65
N THR A 172 5.75 18.46 -4.89
CA THR A 172 4.36 18.73 -5.28
C THR A 172 4.11 18.08 -6.62
N VAL A 173 3.08 17.24 -6.71
CA VAL A 173 2.81 16.49 -7.93
C VAL A 173 2.49 17.42 -9.11
N ASN A 174 3.20 17.24 -10.22
CA ASN A 174 2.93 17.84 -11.51
C ASN A 174 2.20 16.82 -12.39
N ALA A 175 0.87 16.82 -12.32
CA ALA A 175 0.04 15.88 -13.07
C ALA A 175 0.21 15.99 -14.60
N ALA A 176 0.51 17.19 -15.11
CA ALA A 176 0.77 17.39 -16.53
C ALA A 176 2.09 16.73 -16.98
N ALA A 177 3.13 16.79 -16.15
CA ALA A 177 4.37 16.05 -16.40
C ALA A 177 4.13 14.54 -16.32
N ALA A 178 3.37 14.07 -15.32
CA ALA A 178 3.04 12.64 -15.18
C ALA A 178 2.32 12.10 -16.43
N GLN A 179 1.34 12.86 -16.95
CA GLN A 179 0.67 12.53 -18.21
C GLN A 179 1.62 12.56 -19.41
N ARG A 180 2.48 13.59 -19.51
CA ARG A 180 3.45 13.73 -20.62
C ARG A 180 4.41 12.54 -20.69
N TYR A 181 4.89 12.07 -19.54
CA TYR A 181 5.85 10.98 -19.45
C TYR A 181 5.20 9.59 -19.35
N GLY A 182 3.87 9.51 -19.24
CA GLY A 182 3.16 8.24 -19.09
C GLY A 182 3.46 7.52 -17.78
N VAL A 183 3.74 8.25 -16.70
CA VAL A 183 4.05 7.70 -15.38
C VAL A 183 2.82 7.84 -14.49
N SER A 184 2.24 6.71 -14.08
CA SER A 184 1.02 6.68 -13.26
C SER A 184 1.27 6.98 -11.78
N HIS A 185 2.48 6.69 -11.30
CA HIS A 185 2.86 6.83 -9.90
C HIS A 185 4.37 6.93 -9.67
N VAL A 186 4.78 7.56 -8.57
CA VAL A 186 6.19 7.67 -8.16
C VAL A 186 6.32 7.67 -6.64
N SER A 187 7.30 6.93 -6.12
CA SER A 187 7.70 6.95 -4.71
C SER A 187 8.91 7.87 -4.54
N VAL A 188 8.68 9.06 -3.96
CA VAL A 188 9.73 10.03 -3.65
C VAL A 188 10.14 9.85 -2.20
N PHE A 189 11.42 9.66 -1.92
CA PHE A 189 11.85 9.38 -0.56
C PHE A 189 13.24 9.92 -0.24
N SER A 190 13.50 10.13 1.04
CA SER A 190 14.84 10.27 1.59
C SER A 190 15.16 9.05 2.45
N TRP A 191 16.46 8.73 2.59
CA TRP A 191 16.93 7.56 3.33
C TRP A 191 17.94 7.96 4.41
N ASP A 192 17.66 7.59 5.65
CA ASP A 192 18.60 7.63 6.76
C ASP A 192 19.15 6.22 7.03
N GLY A 193 20.41 5.99 6.64
CA GLY A 193 21.08 4.71 6.84
C GLY A 193 21.45 4.42 8.29
N ALA A 194 21.55 5.44 9.16
CA ALA A 194 21.87 5.24 10.58
C ALA A 194 20.67 4.67 11.35
N THR A 195 19.45 5.10 10.99
CA THR A 195 18.21 4.60 11.60
C THR A 195 17.47 3.60 10.71
N GLN A 196 17.99 3.30 9.52
CA GLN A 196 17.32 2.48 8.49
C GLN A 196 15.88 2.92 8.25
N THR A 197 15.67 4.23 8.10
CA THR A 197 14.34 4.83 7.96
C THR A 197 14.25 5.62 6.67
N ALA A 198 13.19 5.37 5.90
CA ALA A 198 12.79 6.22 4.79
C ALA A 198 11.70 7.21 5.22
N HIS A 199 11.81 8.47 4.80
CA HIS A 199 10.67 9.39 4.77
C HIS A 199 10.22 9.49 3.32
N ALA A 200 9.03 8.98 3.03
CA ALA A 200 8.51 8.79 1.69
C ALA A 200 7.19 9.54 1.47
N ARG A 201 6.91 9.82 0.21
CA ARG A 201 5.63 10.28 -0.34
C ARG A 201 5.37 9.53 -1.63
N VAL A 202 4.14 9.09 -1.84
CA VAL A 202 3.75 8.35 -3.05
C VAL A 202 2.68 9.14 -3.79
N PHE A 203 3.06 9.65 -4.96
CA PHE A 203 2.16 10.40 -5.82
C PHE A 203 1.53 9.46 -6.83
N VAL A 204 0.21 9.58 -7.01
CA VAL A 204 -0.63 8.73 -7.87
C VAL A 204 -1.62 9.59 -8.68
N PRO A 205 -1.13 10.55 -9.50
CA PRO A 205 -1.98 11.58 -10.11
C PRO A 205 -3.11 11.07 -11.01
N GLY A 206 -3.08 9.80 -11.44
CA GLY A 206 -4.07 9.20 -12.33
C GLY A 206 -5.33 8.63 -11.67
N ILE A 207 -5.38 8.44 -10.34
CA ILE A 207 -6.42 7.61 -9.69
C ILE A 207 -7.43 8.39 -8.82
N GLY A 208 -7.69 9.66 -9.14
CA GLY A 208 -8.67 10.49 -8.42
C GLY A 208 -8.21 11.03 -7.05
N ILE A 209 -7.16 10.44 -6.48
CA ILE A 209 -6.44 10.92 -5.30
C ILE A 209 -4.99 11.20 -5.71
N PRO A 210 -4.43 12.40 -5.52
CA PRO A 210 -3.11 12.75 -6.05
C PRO A 210 -1.94 12.15 -5.25
N GLU A 211 -2.16 11.78 -4.00
CA GLU A 211 -1.14 11.28 -3.07
C GLU A 211 -1.75 10.27 -2.10
N ASP A 212 -1.05 9.16 -1.87
CA ASP A 212 -1.47 8.10 -0.94
C ASP A 212 -0.81 8.32 0.44
N PRO A 213 -1.57 8.35 1.56
CA PRO A 213 -1.00 8.61 2.89
C PRO A 213 -0.12 7.47 3.43
N ALA A 214 -0.31 6.23 3.00
CA ALA A 214 0.57 5.12 3.38
C ALA A 214 0.52 3.95 2.39
N THR A 215 1.58 3.76 1.61
CA THR A 215 1.58 2.81 0.50
C THR A 215 2.35 1.54 0.86
N GLY A 216 1.67 0.55 1.43
CA GLY A 216 2.31 -0.71 1.85
C GLY A 216 3.01 -1.47 0.71
N SER A 217 2.47 -1.40 -0.52
CA SER A 217 3.07 -2.01 -1.71
C SER A 217 4.38 -1.32 -2.13
N ALA A 218 4.45 0.02 -2.05
CA ALA A 218 5.68 0.76 -2.28
C ALA A 218 6.69 0.53 -1.15
N ALA A 219 6.24 0.38 0.09
CA ALA A 219 7.13 0.03 1.19
C ALA A 219 7.80 -1.34 0.96
N LEU A 220 7.06 -2.35 0.50
CA LEU A 220 7.62 -3.66 0.14
C LEU A 220 8.69 -3.58 -0.97
N GLY A 221 8.40 -2.85 -2.05
CA GLY A 221 9.34 -2.70 -3.17
C GLY A 221 10.56 -1.83 -2.81
N LEU A 222 10.44 -0.91 -1.86
CA LEU A 222 11.59 -0.11 -1.39
C LEU A 222 12.69 -1.00 -0.80
N GLY A 223 12.34 -2.06 -0.05
CA GLY A 223 13.33 -3.02 0.45
C GLY A 223 14.12 -3.69 -0.69
N VAL A 224 13.44 -4.03 -1.79
CA VAL A 224 14.07 -4.59 -2.99
C VAL A 224 15.03 -3.58 -3.62
N TRP A 225 14.61 -2.32 -3.74
CA TRP A 225 15.43 -1.23 -4.26
C TRP A 225 16.66 -0.96 -3.38
N LEU A 226 16.50 -0.95 -2.05
CA LEU A 226 17.58 -0.70 -1.09
C LEU A 226 18.66 -1.79 -1.14
N VAL A 227 18.28 -3.06 -1.30
CA VAL A 227 19.22 -4.17 -1.50
C VAL A 227 19.95 -4.01 -2.84
N ALA A 228 19.20 -3.77 -3.92
CA ALA A 228 19.74 -3.66 -5.28
C ALA A 228 20.74 -2.49 -5.46
N THR A 229 20.63 -1.46 -4.62
CA THR A 229 21.51 -0.28 -4.65
C THR A 229 22.62 -0.32 -3.60
N GLY A 230 22.71 -1.40 -2.81
CA GLY A 230 23.73 -1.57 -1.79
C GLY A 230 23.53 -0.73 -0.52
N LEU A 231 22.36 -0.11 -0.36
CA LEU A 231 22.00 0.65 0.86
C LEU A 231 21.52 -0.25 1.99
N LEU A 232 21.09 -1.48 1.67
CA LEU A 232 20.92 -2.58 2.62
C LEU A 232 21.80 -3.78 2.22
N PRO A 233 22.19 -4.63 3.19
CA PRO A 233 22.97 -5.85 2.92
C PRO A 233 22.34 -6.76 1.86
N GLY A 234 23.18 -7.32 0.99
CA GLY A 234 22.81 -8.30 -0.04
C GLY A 234 22.63 -9.73 0.46
N GLU A 235 22.70 -9.96 1.77
CA GLU A 235 22.59 -11.26 2.42
C GLU A 235 21.78 -11.16 3.71
N GLY A 236 20.95 -12.18 3.97
CA GLY A 236 20.21 -12.32 5.21
C GLY A 236 19.01 -11.38 5.33
N LEU A 237 18.55 -11.17 6.55
CA LEU A 237 17.36 -10.37 6.86
C LEU A 237 17.76 -8.95 7.28
N SER A 238 17.23 -7.95 6.58
CA SER A 238 17.31 -6.54 6.97
C SER A 238 15.96 -6.02 7.42
N ARG A 239 15.97 -5.06 8.35
CA ARG A 239 14.78 -4.34 8.83
C ARG A 239 14.91 -2.88 8.41
N TYR A 240 13.78 -2.25 8.11
CA TYR A 240 13.72 -0.82 7.84
C TYR A 240 12.33 -0.29 8.18
N ALA A 241 12.22 1.02 8.34
CA ALA A 241 10.95 1.69 8.57
C ALA A 241 10.65 2.66 7.42
N VAL A 242 9.37 2.81 7.08
CA VAL A 242 8.89 3.85 6.17
C VAL A 242 7.95 4.77 6.93
N ARG A 243 8.27 6.06 6.92
CA ARG A 243 7.40 7.14 7.41
C ARG A 243 6.77 7.83 6.21
N GLN A 244 5.45 7.89 6.18
CA GLN A 244 4.68 8.45 5.06
C GLN A 244 3.47 9.25 5.58
N GLY A 245 2.94 10.14 4.75
CA GLY A 245 1.68 10.84 5.02
C GLY A 245 1.77 12.00 6.02
N VAL A 246 2.98 12.36 6.47
CA VAL A 246 3.19 13.49 7.40
C VAL A 246 2.67 14.80 6.79
N GLU A 247 3.01 15.04 5.52
CA GLU A 247 2.60 16.21 4.74
C GLU A 247 1.09 16.25 4.48
N MET A 248 0.41 15.11 4.62
CA MET A 248 -1.04 14.98 4.47
C MET A 248 -1.80 15.07 5.80
N ASN A 249 -1.11 15.33 6.92
CA ASN A 249 -1.65 15.20 8.28
C ASN A 249 -2.17 13.79 8.60
N ARG A 250 -1.63 12.78 7.92
CA ARG A 250 -1.94 11.36 8.06
C ARG A 250 -0.65 10.57 8.37
N PRO A 251 0.06 10.92 9.46
CA PRO A 251 1.35 10.31 9.76
C PRO A 251 1.20 8.80 9.93
N SER A 252 2.03 8.07 9.20
CA SER A 252 1.99 6.61 9.10
C SER A 252 3.37 6.04 9.33
N ALA A 253 3.44 4.88 9.98
CA ALA A 253 4.68 4.16 10.23
C ALA A 253 4.53 2.70 9.81
N LEU A 254 5.29 2.31 8.78
CA LEU A 254 5.33 0.96 8.26
C LEU A 254 6.62 0.30 8.72
N ALA A 255 6.52 -0.86 9.38
CA ALA A 255 7.65 -1.67 9.76
C ALA A 255 7.89 -2.73 8.70
N CYS A 256 9.08 -2.75 8.10
CA CYS A 256 9.35 -3.58 6.95
C CYS A 256 10.55 -4.50 7.17
N THR A 257 10.55 -5.62 6.46
CA THR A 257 11.73 -6.46 6.32
C THR A 257 11.99 -6.78 4.87
N VAL A 258 13.25 -7.03 4.54
CA VAL A 258 13.67 -7.60 3.26
C VAL A 258 14.68 -8.70 3.53
N THR A 259 14.49 -9.85 2.89
CA THR A 259 15.45 -10.95 2.90
C THR A 259 16.18 -10.94 1.58
N ALA A 260 17.51 -11.01 1.62
CA ALA A 260 18.36 -11.05 0.44
C ALA A 260 19.27 -12.30 0.45
N ALA A 261 19.62 -12.74 -0.76
CA ALA A 261 20.60 -13.81 -0.98
C ALA A 261 21.34 -13.53 -2.29
N ASN A 262 22.66 -13.70 -2.32
CA ASN A 262 23.54 -13.44 -3.45
C ASN A 262 23.38 -12.03 -4.04
N GLY A 263 23.17 -11.02 -3.18
CA GLY A 263 23.03 -9.63 -3.61
C GLY A 263 21.65 -9.25 -4.17
N VAL A 264 20.67 -10.16 -4.15
CA VAL A 264 19.30 -9.89 -4.63
C VAL A 264 18.27 -10.12 -3.55
N ALA A 265 17.21 -9.32 -3.54
CA ALA A 265 16.08 -9.53 -2.64
C ALA A 265 15.29 -10.77 -3.07
N VAL A 266 14.97 -11.64 -2.12
CA VAL A 266 14.19 -12.87 -2.33
C VAL A 266 12.82 -12.84 -1.65
N GLY A 267 12.56 -11.85 -0.80
CA GLY A 267 11.25 -11.60 -0.21
C GLY A 267 11.22 -10.34 0.63
N ALA A 268 10.04 -9.76 0.82
CA ALA A 268 9.84 -8.61 1.69
C ALA A 268 8.53 -8.72 2.47
N THR A 269 8.49 -8.10 3.64
CA THR A 269 7.28 -7.99 4.45
C THR A 269 7.03 -6.55 4.85
N VAL A 270 5.75 -6.20 5.05
CA VAL A 270 5.30 -4.91 5.58
C VAL A 270 4.30 -5.16 6.69
N ALA A 271 4.47 -4.46 7.80
CA ALA A 271 3.66 -4.61 8.98
C ALA A 271 3.22 -3.26 9.54
N GLY A 272 2.06 -3.28 10.19
CA GLY A 272 1.66 -2.20 11.08
C GLY A 272 0.31 -2.42 11.74
N GLN A 273 -0.06 -1.45 12.57
CA GLN A 273 -1.26 -1.49 13.37
C GLN A 273 -2.48 -0.99 12.59
N VAL A 274 -3.66 -1.38 13.05
CA VAL A 274 -4.95 -1.02 12.46
C VAL A 274 -5.88 -0.50 13.56
N MET A 275 -6.31 0.74 13.42
CA MET A 275 -7.15 1.43 14.40
C MET A 275 -8.59 1.54 13.89
N PRO A 276 -9.59 0.94 14.56
CA PRO A 276 -10.98 1.19 14.24
C PRO A 276 -11.37 2.65 14.49
N VAL A 277 -12.10 3.24 13.54
CA VAL A 277 -12.53 4.64 13.56
C VAL A 277 -14.04 4.74 13.64
N ALA A 278 -14.75 4.04 12.74
CA ALA A 278 -16.21 4.05 12.68
C ALA A 278 -16.74 2.68 12.26
N ARG A 279 -18.00 2.39 12.61
CA ARG A 279 -18.72 1.20 12.15
C ARG A 279 -20.18 1.51 11.94
N GLY A 280 -20.80 0.82 11.00
CA GLY A 280 -22.22 1.00 10.72
C GLY A 280 -22.74 0.07 9.65
N GLU A 281 -23.87 0.48 9.10
CA GLU A 281 -24.53 -0.18 7.98
C GLU A 281 -24.62 0.79 6.80
N ILE A 282 -24.40 0.28 5.59
CA ILE A 282 -24.52 1.05 4.33
C ILE A 282 -25.59 0.42 3.44
N ALA A 283 -26.36 1.25 2.73
CA ALA A 283 -27.37 0.82 1.79
C ALA A 283 -26.74 -0.01 0.66
N VAL A 284 -27.36 -1.13 0.28
CA VAL A 284 -26.97 -1.83 -0.95
C VAL A 284 -27.44 -1.01 -2.16
N PRO A 285 -26.54 -0.60 -3.08
CA PRO A 285 -26.95 0.13 -4.28
C PRO A 285 -27.81 -0.77 -5.17
N PRO A 286 -28.76 -0.19 -5.94
CA PRO A 286 -29.55 -0.97 -6.88
C PRO A 286 -28.64 -1.64 -7.92
N PHE A 287 -28.99 -2.86 -8.32
CA PHE A 287 -28.34 -3.50 -9.46
C PHE A 287 -28.83 -2.80 -10.74
N VAL A 288 -27.91 -2.13 -11.44
CA VAL A 288 -28.18 -1.49 -12.73
C VAL A 288 -27.51 -2.36 -13.78
N GLY A 289 -28.21 -3.42 -14.21
CA GLY A 289 -27.80 -4.32 -15.28
C GLY A 289 -28.80 -4.32 -16.41
#